data_AF-A0A817AAW3-F1
#
_entry.id   AF-A0A817AAW3-F1
#
_cell.length_a   1.000
_cell.length_b   1.000
_cell.length_c   1.000
_cell.angle_alpha   90.00
_cell.angle_beta   90.00
_cell.angle_gamma   90.00
#
_symmetry.space_group_name_H-M   'P 1'
#
loop_
_entity.id
_entity.type
_entity.pdbx_description
1 polymer ?
#
loop_
_entity_poly.entity_id
_entity_poly.type
_entity_poly.pdbx_seq_one_letter_code
_entity_poly.pdbx_strand_id
1 'polypeptide(L)'
;VSNRQNLDQLPPSYMYSIIFKDIILEIDHDDKKSMNTLVNFCRQQNIPEIQINQLQCTYHQQSPVWWYTKPMFLYSMLNRALRMLDMEVMIKLGFFIRSLHLQLKQLHQEQSANFQQAFIVYRGQELRQQDFQNLCNSKGGLLSFNNFLSTSKKPFAYVVSISESM
;
A
#
# COMPACT_ATOMS: atom_id res chain seq x y z
N VAL A 1 -11.19 -37.11 -16.09
CA VAL A 1 -9.99 -36.24 -16.08
C VAL A 1 -10.16 -35.26 -14.93
N SER A 2 -9.47 -35.46 -13.80
CA SER A 2 -9.55 -34.53 -12.67
C SER A 2 -8.95 -33.20 -13.10
N ASN A 3 -9.78 -32.17 -13.17
CA ASN A 3 -9.38 -30.79 -13.39
C ASN A 3 -8.53 -30.36 -12.19
N ARG A 4 -7.21 -30.51 -12.26
CA ARG A 4 -6.31 -30.00 -11.21
C ARG A 4 -6.46 -28.49 -11.24
N GLN A 5 -7.18 -27.93 -10.27
CA GLN A 5 -7.21 -26.49 -10.08
C GLN A 5 -5.77 -26.00 -9.96
N ASN A 6 -5.38 -25.07 -10.83
CA ASN A 6 -4.09 -24.44 -10.77
C ASN A 6 -4.09 -23.49 -9.55
N LEU A 7 -3.56 -23.96 -8.43
CA LEU A 7 -3.51 -23.19 -7.18
C LEU A 7 -2.58 -21.98 -7.28
N ASP A 8 -1.72 -21.91 -8.30
CA ASP A 8 -0.80 -20.80 -8.55
C ASP A 8 -1.40 -19.73 -9.48
N GLN A 9 -2.67 -19.90 -9.90
CA GLN A 9 -3.35 -18.89 -10.70
C GLN A 9 -3.61 -17.63 -9.87
N LEU A 10 -2.85 -16.57 -10.16
CA LEU A 10 -3.04 -15.27 -9.53
C LEU A 10 -4.24 -14.51 -10.14
N PRO A 11 -4.92 -13.66 -9.36
CA PRO A 11 -5.97 -12.79 -9.88
C PRO A 11 -5.43 -11.85 -10.97
N PRO A 12 -6.19 -11.57 -12.05
CA PRO A 12 -5.76 -10.64 -13.11
C PRO A 12 -5.37 -9.25 -12.59
N SER A 13 -5.94 -8.82 -11.46
CA SER A 13 -5.56 -7.58 -10.78
C SER A 13 -4.07 -7.46 -10.47
N TYR A 14 -3.39 -8.58 -10.22
CA TYR A 14 -1.95 -8.60 -9.96
C TYR A 14 -1.19 -7.98 -11.14
N MET A 15 -1.52 -8.38 -12.37
CA MET A 15 -0.88 -7.84 -13.58
C MET A 15 -1.12 -6.34 -13.71
N TYR A 16 -2.32 -5.85 -13.40
CA TYR A 16 -2.61 -4.41 -13.42
C TYR A 16 -1.79 -3.65 -12.39
N SER A 17 -1.62 -4.18 -11.17
CA SER A 17 -0.76 -3.57 -10.16
C SER A 17 0.71 -3.55 -10.56
N ILE A 18 1.21 -4.60 -11.24
CA ILE A 18 2.58 -4.62 -11.78
C ILE A 18 2.75 -3.56 -12.87
N ILE A 19 1.86 -3.50 -13.86
CA ILE A 19 1.91 -2.52 -14.95
C ILE A 19 1.83 -1.09 -14.38
N PHE A 20 0.91 -0.84 -13.45
CA PHE A 20 0.78 0.47 -12.80
C PHE A 20 2.06 0.87 -12.07
N LYS A 21 2.66 -0.04 -11.31
CA LYS A 21 3.93 0.20 -10.61
C LYS A 21 5.03 0.56 -11.60
N ASP A 22 5.16 -0.17 -12.71
CA ASP A 22 6.19 0.08 -13.72
C ASP A 22 6.00 1.47 -14.36
N ILE A 23 4.77 1.84 -14.74
CA ILE A 23 4.44 3.17 -15.26
C ILE A 23 4.81 4.27 -14.26
N ILE A 24 4.42 4.13 -12.99
CA ILE A 24 4.68 5.14 -11.96
C ILE A 24 6.17 5.32 -11.68
N LEU A 25 6.98 4.27 -11.85
CA LEU A 25 8.43 4.33 -11.66
C LEU A 25 9.15 5.02 -12.82
N GLU A 26 8.63 4.90 -14.03
CA GLU A 26 9.24 5.44 -15.26
C GLU A 26 8.80 6.85 -15.63
N ILE A 27 7.55 7.22 -15.32
CA ILE A 27 7.03 8.53 -15.67
C ILE A 27 7.78 9.65 -14.92
N ASP A 28 8.05 10.74 -15.64
CA ASP A 28 8.57 11.96 -15.02
C ASP A 28 7.47 12.62 -14.18
N HIS A 29 7.75 12.81 -12.89
CA HIS A 29 6.79 13.36 -11.93
C HIS A 29 7.16 14.79 -11.59
N ASP A 30 6.25 15.71 -11.89
CA ASP A 30 6.25 17.03 -11.25
C ASP A 30 5.60 16.89 -9.87
N ASP A 31 6.44 16.68 -8.85
CA ASP A 31 6.02 16.52 -7.46
C ASP A 31 5.15 17.70 -6.97
N LYS A 32 5.42 18.93 -7.44
CA LYS A 32 4.67 20.11 -7.04
C LYS A 32 3.26 20.09 -7.63
N LYS A 33 3.14 19.78 -8.92
CA LYS A 33 1.84 19.63 -9.59
C LYS A 33 1.04 18.46 -9.01
N SER A 34 1.70 17.34 -8.74
CA SER A 34 1.09 16.16 -8.13
C SER A 34 0.59 16.45 -6.70
N MET A 35 1.39 17.13 -5.88
CA MET A 35 0.98 17.56 -4.54
C MET A 35 -0.24 18.49 -4.59
N ASN A 36 -0.25 19.49 -5.48
CA ASN A 36 -1.40 20.38 -5.63
C ASN A 36 -2.67 19.62 -6.06
N THR A 37 -2.52 18.65 -6.97
CA THR A 37 -3.62 17.78 -7.42
C THR A 37 -4.18 16.95 -6.26
N LEU A 38 -3.30 16.35 -5.45
CA LEU A 38 -3.70 15.59 -4.26
C LEU A 38 -4.40 16.47 -3.23
N VAL A 39 -3.85 17.65 -2.93
CA VAL A 39 -4.44 18.61 -1.98
C VAL A 39 -5.85 19.01 -2.40
N ASN A 40 -6.07 19.32 -3.68
CA ASN A 40 -7.40 19.66 -4.18
C ASN A 40 -8.38 18.49 -4.08
N PHE A 41 -7.91 17.27 -4.38
CA PHE A 41 -8.71 16.06 -4.19
C PHE A 41 -9.07 15.84 -2.72
N CYS A 42 -8.12 15.98 -1.78
CA CYS A 42 -8.37 15.85 -0.35
C CYS A 42 -9.45 16.81 0.15
N ARG A 43 -9.49 18.05 -0.36
CA ARG A 43 -10.54 19.02 -0.05
C ARG A 43 -11.92 18.56 -0.53
N GLN A 44 -11.99 17.98 -1.74
CA GLN A 44 -13.24 17.41 -2.27
C GLN A 44 -13.73 16.20 -1.46
N GLN A 45 -12.80 15.45 -0.86
CA GLN A 45 -13.09 14.31 0.02
C GLN A 45 -13.35 14.72 1.48
N ASN A 46 -13.50 16.02 1.77
CA ASN A 46 -13.72 16.56 3.11
C ASN A 46 -12.64 16.16 4.14
N ILE A 47 -11.40 15.94 3.70
CA ILE A 47 -10.27 15.76 4.63
C ILE A 47 -10.06 17.08 5.39
N PRO A 48 -9.87 17.05 6.72
CA PRO A 48 -9.69 18.27 7.50
C PRO A 48 -8.50 19.12 7.00
N GLU A 49 -8.73 20.41 6.78
CA GLU A 49 -7.72 21.34 6.21
C GLU A 49 -6.44 21.37 7.04
N ILE A 50 -6.51 21.17 8.35
CA ILE A 50 -5.34 21.07 9.24
C ILE A 50 -4.41 19.92 8.81
N GLN A 51 -4.97 18.76 8.45
CA GLN A 51 -4.18 17.61 7.99
C GLN A 51 -3.62 17.84 6.58
N ILE A 52 -4.39 18.49 5.71
CA ILE A 52 -3.96 18.87 4.36
C ILE A 52 -2.77 19.84 4.44
N ASN A 53 -2.88 20.89 5.25
CA ASN A 53 -1.81 21.86 5.47
C ASN A 53 -0.58 21.20 6.08
N GLN A 54 -0.76 20.27 7.01
CA GLN A 54 0.36 19.53 7.57
C GLN A 54 1.09 18.74 6.48
N LEU A 55 0.36 18.01 5.62
CA LEU A 55 0.97 17.31 4.50
C LEU A 55 1.72 18.29 3.59
N GLN A 56 1.06 19.34 3.11
CA GLN A 56 1.63 20.26 2.13
C GLN A 56 2.88 20.99 2.65
N CYS A 57 2.88 21.44 3.91
CA CYS A 57 3.98 22.23 4.46
C CYS A 57 5.17 21.39 4.93
N THR A 58 4.94 20.14 5.34
CA THR A 58 5.99 19.32 5.97
C THR A 58 6.32 18.05 5.19
N TYR A 59 5.73 17.81 4.02
CA TYR A 59 5.94 16.58 3.24
C TYR A 59 7.42 16.24 3.07
N HIS A 60 8.21 17.18 2.56
CA HIS A 60 9.64 17.00 2.30
C HIS A 60 10.53 17.05 3.56
N GLN A 61 9.98 17.41 4.72
CA GLN A 61 10.72 17.41 5.98
C GLN A 61 10.78 16.01 6.61
N GLN A 62 9.99 15.07 6.11
CA GLN A 62 9.89 13.71 6.63
C GLN A 62 10.04 12.71 5.48
N SER A 63 10.41 11.48 5.81
CA SER A 63 10.57 10.44 4.79
C SER A 63 9.22 9.85 4.34
N PRO A 64 9.10 9.33 3.10
CA PRO A 64 7.90 8.65 2.64
C PRO A 64 7.40 7.53 3.56
N VAL A 65 8.30 6.72 4.13
CA VAL A 65 7.99 5.67 5.11
C VAL A 65 7.39 6.26 6.38
N TRP A 66 7.86 7.42 6.85
CA TRP A 66 7.27 8.10 8.00
C TRP A 66 5.84 8.54 7.73
N TRP A 67 5.57 9.10 6.55
CA TRP A 67 4.20 9.45 6.14
C TRP A 67 3.30 8.21 5.98
N TYR A 68 3.86 7.10 5.52
CA TYR A 68 3.16 5.82 5.41
C TYR A 68 2.83 5.22 6.78
N THR A 69 3.68 5.36 7.79
CA THR A 69 3.43 4.79 9.13
C THR A 69 2.68 5.72 10.07
N LYS A 70 2.56 7.00 9.74
CA LYS A 70 1.84 7.98 10.56
C LYS A 70 0.32 7.72 10.52
N PRO A 71 -0.37 7.72 11.68
CA PRO A 71 -1.81 7.53 11.76
C PRO A 71 -2.56 8.79 11.30
N MET A 72 -2.63 8.98 9.98
CA MET A 72 -3.32 10.09 9.33
C MET A 72 -3.98 9.61 8.02
N PHE A 73 -4.75 10.51 7.39
CA PHE A 73 -5.53 10.17 6.19
C PHE A 73 -4.72 9.56 5.04
N LEU A 74 -3.43 9.93 4.89
CA LEU A 74 -2.63 9.50 3.75
C LEU A 74 -2.40 7.97 3.74
N TYR A 75 -2.15 7.38 4.92
CA TYR A 75 -1.98 5.92 5.06
C TYR A 75 -3.25 5.16 4.70
N SER A 76 -4.40 5.60 5.22
CA SER A 76 -5.68 4.92 4.98
C SER A 76 -6.15 5.11 3.53
N MET A 77 -6.02 6.33 2.99
CA MET A 77 -6.35 6.66 1.60
C MET A 77 -5.52 5.81 0.63
N LEU A 78 -4.20 5.72 0.82
CA LEU A 78 -3.34 4.90 -0.03
C LEU A 78 -3.71 3.42 0.01
N ASN A 79 -3.82 2.85 1.22
CA ASN A 79 -4.12 1.42 1.35
C ASN A 79 -5.51 1.05 0.85
N ARG A 80 -6.49 1.94 1.00
CA ARG A 80 -7.83 1.75 0.42
C ARG A 80 -7.78 1.80 -1.09
N ALA A 81 -7.11 2.79 -1.69
CA ALA A 81 -6.98 2.90 -3.14
C ALA A 81 -6.32 1.66 -3.76
N LEU A 82 -5.21 1.19 -3.17
CA LEU A 82 -4.52 -0.03 -3.62
C LEU A 82 -5.35 -1.29 -3.45
N ARG A 83 -6.13 -1.40 -2.36
CA ARG A 83 -7.01 -2.56 -2.11
C ARG A 83 -8.19 -2.61 -3.09
N MET A 84 -8.76 -1.46 -3.41
CA MET A 84 -9.90 -1.33 -4.30
C MET A 84 -9.50 -1.20 -5.78
N LEU A 85 -8.20 -1.08 -6.08
CA LEU A 85 -7.67 -0.75 -7.40
C LEU A 85 -8.31 0.52 -7.96
N ASP A 86 -8.47 1.52 -7.09
CA ASP A 86 -9.01 2.83 -7.46
C ASP A 86 -7.93 3.61 -8.22
N MET A 87 -7.91 3.41 -9.55
CA MET A 87 -6.90 4.00 -10.43
C MET A 87 -6.88 5.52 -10.37
N GLU A 88 -8.04 6.16 -10.17
CA GLU A 88 -8.12 7.62 -10.08
C GLU A 88 -7.35 8.14 -8.87
N VAL A 89 -7.54 7.51 -7.71
CA VAL A 89 -6.85 7.88 -6.47
C VAL A 89 -5.39 7.43 -6.51
N MET A 90 -5.11 6.24 -7.05
CA MET A 90 -3.75 5.73 -7.20
C MET A 90 -2.88 6.66 -8.06
N ILE A 91 -3.41 7.21 -9.17
CA ILE A 91 -2.68 8.17 -10.02
C ILE A 91 -2.38 9.46 -9.23
N LYS A 92 -3.34 9.99 -8.47
CA LYS A 92 -3.14 11.19 -7.64
C LYS A 92 -2.10 10.97 -6.53
N LEU A 93 -1.99 9.73 -6.04
CA LEU A 93 -0.98 9.29 -5.08
C LEU A 93 0.32 8.78 -5.75
N GLY A 94 0.42 8.83 -7.08
CA GLY A 94 1.50 8.20 -7.85
C GLY A 94 2.89 8.65 -7.40
N PHE A 95 3.09 9.94 -7.20
CA PHE A 95 4.35 10.49 -6.69
C PHE A 95 4.72 9.90 -5.32
N PHE A 96 3.76 9.78 -4.40
CA PHE A 96 3.97 9.23 -3.07
C PHE A 96 4.24 7.71 -3.12
N ILE A 97 3.52 6.97 -3.96
CA ILE A 97 3.76 5.54 -4.21
C ILE A 97 5.18 5.31 -4.71
N ARG A 98 5.63 6.14 -5.68
CA ARG A 98 6.99 6.11 -6.20
C ARG A 98 8.02 6.38 -5.10
N SER A 99 7.89 7.49 -4.37
CA SER A 99 8.82 7.86 -3.29
C SER A 99 8.89 6.78 -2.21
N LEU A 100 7.75 6.21 -1.82
CA LEU A 100 7.66 5.13 -0.84
C LEU A 100 8.35 3.85 -1.36
N HIS A 101 8.08 3.45 -2.60
CA HIS A 101 8.71 2.28 -3.21
C HIS A 101 10.23 2.42 -3.26
N LEU A 102 10.73 3.57 -3.72
CA LEU A 102 12.16 3.83 -3.83
C LEU A 102 12.84 3.80 -2.45
N GLN A 103 12.23 4.42 -1.43
CA GLN A 103 12.77 4.37 -0.08
C GLN A 103 12.77 2.95 0.49
N LEU A 104 11.71 2.16 0.30
CA LEU A 104 11.67 0.77 0.76
C LEU A 104 12.72 -0.09 0.05
N LYS A 105 12.98 0.15 -1.24
CA LYS A 105 14.04 -0.53 -1.98
C LYS A 105 15.43 -0.22 -1.41
N GLN A 106 15.69 1.05 -1.09
CA GLN A 106 16.94 1.46 -0.44
C GLN A 106 17.10 0.80 0.93
N LEU A 107 16.07 0.90 1.80
CA LEU A 107 16.09 0.29 3.13
C LEU A 107 16.26 -1.23 3.08
N HIS A 108 15.67 -1.89 2.07
CA HIS A 108 15.86 -3.32 1.86
C HIS A 108 17.31 -3.65 1.50
N GLN A 109 17.96 -2.88 0.62
CA GLN A 109 19.37 -3.07 0.27
C GLN A 109 20.28 -2.91 1.50
N GLU A 110 20.04 -1.87 2.31
CA GLU A 110 20.75 -1.64 3.58
C GLU A 110 20.53 -2.77 4.58
N GLN A 111 19.29 -3.26 4.70
CA GLN A 111 18.95 -4.36 5.59
C GLN A 111 19.59 -5.68 5.13
N SER A 112 19.53 -6.01 3.85
CA SER A 112 20.07 -7.25 3.28
C SER A 112 21.59 -7.33 3.37
N ALA A 113 22.29 -6.20 3.35
CA ALA A 113 23.72 -6.15 3.60
C ALA A 113 24.09 -6.56 5.04
N ASN A 114 23.20 -6.26 6.00
CA ASN A 114 23.43 -6.48 7.43
C ASN A 114 22.73 -7.72 8.00
N PHE A 115 21.71 -8.24 7.32
CA PHE A 115 20.83 -9.29 7.84
C PHE A 115 20.48 -10.29 6.74
N GLN A 116 21.09 -11.48 6.80
CA GLN A 116 20.90 -12.53 5.78
C GLN A 116 19.95 -13.65 6.21
N GLN A 117 19.44 -13.60 7.45
CA GLN A 117 18.59 -14.65 7.99
C GLN A 117 17.12 -14.32 7.83
N ALA A 118 16.32 -15.31 7.44
CA ALA A 118 14.87 -15.22 7.47
C ALA A 118 14.38 -15.02 8.91
N PHE A 119 13.35 -14.18 9.07
CA PHE A 119 12.71 -13.95 10.37
C PHE A 119 11.20 -13.90 10.21
N ILE A 120 10.51 -14.25 11.31
CA ILE A 120 9.05 -14.29 11.33
C ILE A 120 8.51 -12.92 11.69
N VAL A 121 7.48 -12.51 10.95
CA VAL A 121 6.69 -11.32 11.22
C VAL A 121 5.21 -11.66 11.20
N TYR A 122 4.43 -10.81 11.86
CA TYR A 122 3.01 -11.00 12.08
C TYR A 122 2.25 -9.77 11.58
N ARG A 123 1.06 -9.99 11.03
CA ARG A 123 0.12 -8.95 10.63
C ARG A 123 -1.30 -9.41 10.91
N GLY A 124 -2.08 -8.55 11.56
CA GLY A 124 -3.54 -8.69 11.60
C GLY A 124 -4.15 -8.15 10.31
N GLN A 125 -5.13 -8.88 9.76
CA GLN A 125 -5.84 -8.46 8.56
C GLN A 125 -7.32 -8.84 8.69
N GLU A 126 -8.20 -7.85 8.60
CA GLU A 126 -9.62 -8.09 8.43
C GLU A 126 -9.90 -8.53 6.99
N LEU A 127 -10.72 -9.55 6.83
CA LEU A 127 -11.09 -10.16 5.55
C LEU A 127 -12.58 -10.45 5.53
N ARG A 128 -13.19 -10.34 4.36
CA ARG A 128 -14.56 -10.85 4.18
C ARG A 128 -14.52 -12.37 4.28
N GLN A 129 -15.63 -12.96 4.72
CA GLN A 129 -15.74 -14.41 4.86
C GLN A 129 -15.41 -15.15 3.55
N GLN A 130 -15.85 -14.61 2.41
CA GLN A 130 -15.55 -15.18 1.09
C GLN A 130 -14.06 -15.13 0.76
N ASP A 131 -13.40 -14.00 1.04
CA ASP A 131 -11.95 -13.85 0.80
C ASP A 131 -11.15 -14.82 1.69
N PHE A 132 -11.60 -15.03 2.93
CA PHE A 132 -11.02 -16.01 3.84
C PHE A 132 -11.21 -17.46 3.34
N GLN A 133 -12.40 -17.81 2.85
CA GLN A 133 -12.65 -19.12 2.24
C GLN A 133 -11.79 -19.35 1.00
N ASN A 134 -11.67 -18.35 0.13
CA ASN A 134 -10.78 -18.41 -1.03
C ASN A 134 -9.33 -18.66 -0.61
N LEU A 135 -8.85 -17.97 0.42
CA LEU A 135 -7.52 -18.16 1.00
C LEU A 135 -7.33 -19.58 1.56
N CYS A 136 -8.34 -20.15 2.24
CA CYS A 136 -8.30 -21.53 2.72
C CYS A 136 -8.25 -22.55 1.56
N ASN A 137 -8.98 -22.29 0.49
CA ASN A 137 -9.05 -23.16 -0.69
C ASN A 137 -7.77 -23.08 -1.55
N SER A 138 -7.05 -21.97 -1.51
CA SER A 138 -5.78 -21.77 -2.23
C SER A 138 -4.54 -22.20 -1.43
N LYS A 139 -4.72 -22.95 -0.33
CA LYS A 139 -3.61 -23.35 0.55
C LYS A 139 -2.58 -24.19 -0.23
N GLY A 140 -1.31 -23.78 -0.16
CA GLY A 140 -0.23 -24.39 -0.93
C GLY A 140 0.01 -23.77 -2.30
N GLY A 141 -0.82 -22.82 -2.73
CA GLY A 141 -0.61 -22.00 -3.93
C GLY A 141 0.00 -20.62 -3.63
N LEU A 142 0.21 -19.84 -4.69
CA LEU A 142 0.73 -18.46 -4.61
C LEU A 142 -0.28 -17.45 -4.06
N LEU A 143 0.24 -16.41 -3.41
CA LEU A 143 -0.52 -15.25 -2.96
C LEU A 143 0.08 -13.97 -3.53
N SER A 144 -0.78 -13.06 -3.97
CA SER A 144 -0.42 -11.72 -4.43
C SER A 144 -1.04 -10.65 -3.56
N PHE A 145 -0.29 -9.60 -3.26
CA PHE A 145 -0.78 -8.41 -2.56
C PHE A 145 -0.63 -7.19 -3.46
N ASN A 146 -1.69 -6.41 -3.60
CA ASN A 146 -1.69 -5.17 -4.38
C ASN A 146 -1.26 -3.96 -3.54
N ASN A 147 -0.96 -4.15 -2.25
CA ASN A 147 -0.63 -3.10 -1.30
C ASN A 147 0.72 -3.32 -0.62
N PHE A 148 1.22 -2.27 0.03
CA PHE A 148 2.40 -2.36 0.89
C PHE A 148 2.07 -3.12 2.17
N LEU A 149 2.97 -3.99 2.61
CA LEU A 149 2.77 -4.80 3.80
C LEU A 149 3.37 -4.13 5.04
N SER A 150 2.53 -3.83 6.04
CA SER A 150 2.95 -3.44 7.38
C SER A 150 2.85 -4.64 8.32
N THR A 151 3.94 -4.93 9.03
CA THR A 151 4.06 -6.13 9.87
C THR A 151 4.79 -5.79 11.18
N SER A 152 4.68 -6.68 12.17
CA SER A 152 5.37 -6.57 13.45
C SER A 152 6.17 -7.82 13.75
N LYS A 153 7.29 -7.67 14.45
CA LYS A 153 8.02 -8.82 15.02
C LYS A 153 7.31 -9.43 16.24
N LYS A 154 6.31 -8.72 16.80
CA LYS A 154 5.51 -9.19 17.92
C LYS A 154 4.20 -9.80 17.40
N PRO A 155 3.82 -11.00 17.85
CA PRO A 155 2.59 -11.67 17.41
C PRO A 155 1.31 -10.91 17.79
N PHE A 156 1.34 -10.09 18.85
CA PHE A 156 0.20 -9.29 19.31
C PHE A 156 0.30 -7.82 18.90
N ALA A 157 0.64 -7.54 17.64
CA ALA A 157 0.41 -6.21 17.11
C ALA A 157 -1.09 -6.03 16.86
N TYR A 158 -1.70 -5.07 17.56
CA TYR A 158 -3.10 -4.69 17.43
C TYR A 158 -3.53 -4.68 15.95
N VAL A 159 -4.65 -5.34 15.65
CA VAL A 159 -5.38 -5.08 14.42
C VAL A 159 -5.63 -3.57 14.40
N VAL A 160 -5.05 -2.85 13.44
CA VAL A 160 -5.40 -1.44 13.22
C VAL A 160 -6.78 -1.46 12.58
N SER A 161 -7.80 -1.62 13.43
CA SER A 161 -9.21 -1.51 13.06
C SER A 161 -9.48 -0.04 12.78
N ILE A 162 -9.31 0.39 11.53
CA ILE A 162 -9.91 1.64 11.09
C ILE A 162 -11.36 1.28 10.79
N SER A 163 -12.22 1.45 11.78
CA SER A 163 -13.66 1.44 11.56
C SER A 163 -14.00 2.59 10.61
N GLU A 164 -14.20 2.28 9.33
CA GLU A 164 -14.96 3.17 8.45
C GLU A 164 -16.42 3.04 8.90
N SER A 165 -16.86 3.95 9.78
CA SER A 165 -18.28 4.18 10.02
C SER A 165 -18.90 4.70 8.73
N MET A 166 -19.96 4.00 8.28
CA MET A 166 -20.83 4.35 7.15
C MET A 166 -21.31 5.79 7.19
#